data_AF-A0A7C1VJ99-F1
#
_entry.id   AF-A0A7C1VJ99-F1
#
_cell.length_a   1.000
_cell.length_b   1.000
_cell.length_c   1.000
_cell.angle_alpha   90.00
_cell.angle_beta   90.00
_cell.angle_gamma   90.00
#
_symmetry.space_group_name_H-M   'P 1'
#
loop_
_entity.id
_entity.type
_entity.pdbx_description
1 polymer ?
#
loop_
_entity_poly.entity_id
_entity_poly.type
_entity_poly.pdbx_seq_one_letter_code
_entity_poly.pdbx_strand_id
1 'polypeptide(L)'
;MDYTKIRGIETQRIKDIQRKLRSFYAWKNKPVEKFWAKVEILNSDSCWEWQKSRLPTGYGHIGRWGKKMNTSAHRVAWEVTYGEIPEGLHIMHLCDNPPCCNPQHLMVGTHQENMRQRSERNGKLKSIEKMASELLHGSKLSELGILIIYN
;
A
#
# COMPACT_ATOMS: atom_id res chain seq x y z
N MET A 1 -55.05 16.12 -9.51
CA MET A 1 -54.29 14.94 -9.01
C MET A 1 -53.18 15.47 -8.13
N ASP A 2 -53.23 15.15 -6.84
CA ASP A 2 -52.36 15.70 -5.81
C ASP A 2 -51.03 14.92 -5.75
N TYR A 3 -49.94 15.60 -6.07
CA TYR A 3 -48.57 15.06 -6.18
C TYR A 3 -47.84 14.94 -4.82
N THR A 4 -48.52 15.11 -3.68
CA THR A 4 -47.86 15.14 -2.35
C THR A 4 -47.49 13.78 -1.76
N LYS A 5 -47.69 12.65 -2.45
CA LYS A 5 -47.45 11.30 -1.90
C LYS A 5 -46.07 10.64 -2.13
N ILE A 6 -45.08 11.30 -2.75
CA ILE A 6 -43.75 10.71 -3.03
C ILE A 6 -42.62 11.32 -2.18
N ARG A 7 -42.85 11.63 -0.89
CA ARG A 7 -41.85 12.34 -0.06
C ARG A 7 -41.04 11.48 0.92
N GLY A 8 -41.32 10.19 1.04
CA GLY A 8 -40.65 9.31 2.02
C GLY A 8 -39.39 8.61 1.50
N ILE A 9 -39.48 7.93 0.37
CA ILE A 9 -38.46 6.96 -0.09
C ILE A 9 -37.38 7.64 -0.95
N GLU A 10 -37.72 8.72 -1.65
CA GLU A 10 -36.80 9.45 -2.52
C GLU A 10 -35.74 10.24 -1.73
N THR A 11 -36.08 10.67 -0.50
CA THR A 11 -35.21 11.52 0.31
C THR A 11 -34.02 10.77 0.90
N GLN A 12 -34.17 9.48 1.26
CA GLN A 12 -33.06 8.70 1.81
C GLN A 12 -32.02 8.39 0.73
N ARG A 13 -32.47 7.97 -0.46
CA ARG A 13 -31.58 7.70 -1.60
C ARG A 13 -30.84 8.97 -2.06
N ILE A 14 -31.52 10.11 -2.10
CA ILE A 14 -30.90 11.41 -2.40
C ILE A 14 -29.92 11.82 -1.30
N LYS A 15 -30.26 11.66 -0.02
CA LYS A 15 -29.34 11.94 1.10
C LYS A 15 -28.10 11.05 1.06
N ASP A 16 -28.25 9.79 0.66
CA ASP A 16 -27.15 8.83 0.51
C ASP A 16 -26.26 9.18 -0.68
N ILE A 17 -26.84 9.57 -1.81
CA ILE A 17 -26.09 10.08 -2.96
C ILE A 17 -25.34 11.36 -2.58
N GLN A 18 -26.01 12.33 -1.95
CA GLN A 18 -25.36 13.57 -1.49
C GLN A 18 -24.27 13.31 -0.45
N ARG A 19 -24.44 12.31 0.42
CA ARG A 19 -23.41 11.86 1.38
C ARG A 19 -22.22 11.24 0.65
N LYS A 20 -22.46 10.37 -0.33
CA LYS A 20 -21.41 9.78 -1.19
C LYS A 20 -20.67 10.86 -1.99
N LEU A 21 -21.39 11.80 -2.59
CA LEU A 21 -20.81 12.92 -3.33
C LEU A 21 -20.01 13.84 -2.40
N ARG A 22 -20.50 14.17 -1.20
CA ARG A 22 -19.74 14.94 -0.21
C ARG A 22 -18.47 14.23 0.24
N SER A 23 -18.52 12.92 0.49
CA SER A 23 -17.30 12.13 0.78
C SER A 23 -16.34 12.13 -0.40
N PHE A 24 -16.85 11.94 -1.62
CA PHE A 24 -16.07 11.97 -2.86
C PHE A 24 -15.38 13.32 -3.09
N TYR A 25 -16.08 14.44 -2.92
CA TYR A 25 -15.50 15.78 -3.05
C TYR A 25 -14.64 16.19 -1.83
N ALA A 26 -14.93 15.68 -0.62
CA ALA A 26 -14.07 15.88 0.55
C ALA A 26 -12.72 15.16 0.41
N TRP A 27 -12.68 14.03 -0.31
CA TRP A 27 -11.45 13.32 -0.66
C TRP A 27 -10.57 14.14 -1.61
N LYS A 28 -11.16 14.82 -2.62
CA LYS A 28 -10.47 15.76 -3.51
C LYS A 28 -9.85 16.97 -2.79
N ASN A 29 -10.32 17.31 -1.59
CA ASN A 29 -9.80 18.42 -0.77
C ASN A 29 -8.66 18.02 0.18
N LYS A 30 -8.22 16.76 0.17
CA LYS A 30 -6.94 16.42 0.81
C LYS A 30 -5.81 17.00 -0.04
N PRO A 31 -4.74 17.54 0.56
CA PRO A 31 -3.66 18.14 -0.21
C PRO A 31 -2.79 17.03 -0.81
N VAL A 32 -3.28 16.40 -1.88
CA VAL A 32 -2.65 15.29 -2.59
C VAL A 32 -1.22 15.69 -3.02
N GLU A 33 -1.04 16.93 -3.45
CA GLU A 33 0.27 17.47 -3.82
C GLU A 33 1.22 17.49 -2.62
N LYS A 34 0.73 17.83 -1.41
CA LYS A 34 1.55 17.81 -0.18
C LYS A 34 1.91 16.41 0.30
N PHE A 35 1.20 15.38 -0.17
CA PHE A 35 1.61 14.00 0.07
C PHE A 35 2.76 13.63 -0.87
N TRP A 36 2.58 13.81 -2.17
CA TRP A 36 3.60 13.45 -3.17
C TRP A 36 4.89 14.26 -3.04
N ALA A 37 4.83 15.51 -2.56
CA ALA A 37 6.02 16.30 -2.24
C ALA A 37 6.90 15.72 -1.10
N LYS A 38 6.45 14.67 -0.42
CA LYS A 38 7.18 13.96 0.65
C LYS A 38 7.64 12.57 0.22
N VAL A 39 7.39 12.21 -1.03
CA VAL A 39 7.75 10.93 -1.62
C VAL A 39 8.83 11.22 -2.65
N GLU A 40 9.92 10.46 -2.59
CA GLU A 40 10.92 10.45 -3.65
C GLU A 40 10.36 9.62 -4.81
N ILE A 41 9.98 10.29 -5.89
CA ILE A 41 9.38 9.66 -7.06
C ILE A 41 10.48 9.40 -8.09
N LEU A 42 10.62 8.13 -8.45
CA LEU A 42 11.56 7.64 -9.46
C LEU A 42 10.78 7.12 -10.67
N ASN A 43 11.41 6.32 -11.53
CA ASN A 43 10.70 5.59 -12.58
C ASN A 43 9.63 4.64 -12.01
N SER A 44 8.78 4.12 -12.89
CA SER A 44 7.62 3.28 -12.53
C SER A 44 7.99 1.97 -11.83
N ASP A 45 9.15 1.41 -12.15
CA ASP A 45 9.58 0.10 -11.67
C ASP A 45 10.37 0.19 -10.36
N SER A 46 10.72 1.42 -9.95
CA SER A 46 11.48 1.70 -8.74
C SER A 46 10.57 1.91 -7.53
N CYS A 47 11.09 1.63 -6.34
CA CYS A 47 10.41 2.02 -5.12
C CYS A 47 10.38 3.55 -4.97
N TRP A 48 9.23 4.09 -4.58
CA TRP A 48 9.09 5.51 -4.28
C TRP A 48 9.15 5.73 -2.78
N GLU A 49 10.30 6.16 -2.28
CA GLU A 49 10.61 6.18 -0.86
C GLU A 49 9.87 7.29 -0.10
N TRP A 50 9.24 6.94 1.02
CA TRP A 50 8.72 7.93 1.97
C TRP A 50 9.87 8.66 2.68
N GLN A 51 9.91 9.99 2.54
CA GLN A 51 11.02 10.84 3.02
C GLN A 51 10.77 11.49 4.40
N LYS A 52 9.71 11.08 5.12
CA LYS A 52 9.39 11.59 6.47
C LYS A 52 9.48 10.48 7.50
N SER A 53 8.81 10.62 8.64
CA SER A 53 8.92 9.70 9.76
C SER A 53 8.57 8.26 9.37
N ARG A 54 9.28 7.32 9.99
CA ARG A 54 9.12 5.87 9.82
C ARG A 54 8.91 5.24 11.19
N LEU A 55 8.13 4.17 11.24
CA LEU A 55 8.03 3.32 12.43
C LEU A 55 9.31 2.49 12.58
N PRO A 56 9.61 1.94 13.78
CA PRO A 56 10.72 1.00 13.96
C PRO A 56 10.65 -0.23 13.04
N THR A 57 9.45 -0.57 12.56
CA THR A 57 9.19 -1.63 11.57
C THR A 57 9.53 -1.22 10.13
N GLY A 58 10.05 -0.02 9.90
CA GLY A 58 10.43 0.52 8.59
C GLY A 58 9.31 1.23 7.83
N TYR A 59 8.04 1.00 8.18
CA TYR A 59 6.90 1.58 7.48
C TYR A 59 6.86 3.11 7.59
N GLY A 60 6.62 3.78 6.47
CA GLY A 60 6.36 5.23 6.45
C GLY A 60 5.13 5.58 7.31
N HIS A 61 5.24 6.64 8.10
CA HIS A 61 4.26 7.04 9.09
C HIS A 61 3.75 8.46 8.86
N ILE A 62 2.46 8.66 9.06
CA ILE A 62 1.77 9.94 9.00
C ILE A 62 0.92 10.10 10.25
N GLY A 63 1.28 11.08 11.10
CA GLY A 63 0.56 11.33 12.34
C GLY A 63 -0.89 11.78 12.12
N ARG A 64 -1.15 12.56 11.06
CA ARG A 64 -2.51 13.00 10.68
C ARG A 64 -2.68 13.12 9.16
N TRP A 65 -3.74 12.52 8.62
CA TRP A 65 -4.18 12.62 7.23
C TRP A 65 -5.68 12.90 7.15
N GLY A 66 -6.05 14.18 7.07
CA GLY A 66 -7.45 14.62 7.21
C GLY A 66 -7.98 14.24 8.60
N LYS A 67 -9.05 13.43 8.64
CA LYS A 67 -9.61 12.89 9.90
C LYS A 67 -8.88 11.65 10.42
N LYS A 68 -8.00 11.02 9.63
CA LYS A 68 -7.28 9.81 10.03
C LYS A 68 -6.05 10.18 10.84
N MET A 69 -5.83 9.49 11.95
CA MET A 69 -4.63 9.61 12.79
C MET A 69 -3.76 8.37 12.60
N ASN A 70 -2.45 8.49 12.85
CA ASN A 70 -1.50 7.37 12.87
C ASN A 70 -1.62 6.42 11.66
N THR A 71 -1.64 6.97 10.45
CA THR A 71 -1.84 6.20 9.22
C THR A 71 -0.50 5.92 8.53
N SER A 72 -0.38 4.77 7.86
CA SER A 72 0.80 4.42 7.08
C SER A 72 0.84 5.17 5.74
N ALA A 73 2.04 5.54 5.29
CA ALA A 73 2.24 6.31 4.06
C ALA A 73 1.74 5.56 2.81
N HIS A 74 1.99 4.25 2.71
CA HIS A 74 1.52 3.44 1.58
C HIS A 74 -0.02 3.37 1.47
N ARG A 75 -0.75 3.39 2.59
CA ARG A 75 -2.23 3.44 2.55
C ARG A 75 -2.71 4.79 2.04
N VAL A 76 -2.01 5.86 2.41
CA VAL A 76 -2.30 7.18 1.85
C VAL A 76 -2.00 7.21 0.35
N ALA A 77 -0.87 6.64 -0.09
CA ALA A 77 -0.54 6.52 -1.51
C ALA A 77 -1.62 5.80 -2.32
N TRP A 78 -2.12 4.67 -1.82
CA TRP A 78 -3.28 3.99 -2.40
C TRP A 78 -4.50 4.91 -2.44
N GLU A 79 -4.84 5.52 -1.30
CA GLU A 79 -6.03 6.33 -1.17
C GLU A 79 -6.04 7.53 -2.10
N VAL A 80 -4.91 8.20 -2.32
CA VAL A 80 -4.85 9.36 -3.22
C VAL A 80 -4.82 8.97 -4.70
N THR A 81 -4.42 7.74 -5.02
CA THR A 81 -4.30 7.26 -6.40
C THR A 81 -5.58 6.58 -6.87
N TYR A 82 -6.13 5.68 -6.05
CA TYR A 82 -7.23 4.77 -6.41
C TYR A 82 -8.52 5.03 -5.62
N GLY A 83 -8.46 5.82 -4.54
CA GLY A 83 -9.61 6.12 -3.69
C GLY A 83 -9.70 5.23 -2.45
N GLU A 84 -10.89 5.18 -1.85
CA GLU A 84 -11.08 4.54 -0.54
C GLU A 84 -10.67 3.05 -0.55
N ILE A 85 -9.96 2.64 0.51
CA ILE A 85 -9.67 1.22 0.76
C ILE A 85 -10.96 0.57 1.23
N PRO A 86 -11.46 -0.49 0.56
CA PRO A 86 -12.67 -1.18 1.01
C PRO A 86 -12.53 -1.69 2.45
N GLU A 87 -13.65 -1.71 3.17
CA GLU A 87 -13.69 -2.17 4.55
C GLU A 87 -13.22 -3.62 4.68
N GLY A 88 -12.44 -3.92 5.74
CA GLY A 88 -11.88 -5.25 5.97
C GLY A 88 -10.69 -5.63 5.10
N LEU A 89 -10.28 -4.78 4.15
CA LEU A 89 -9.11 -5.02 3.30
C LEU A 89 -7.89 -4.21 3.73
N HIS A 90 -6.73 -4.74 3.38
CA HIS A 90 -5.41 -4.17 3.68
C HIS A 90 -4.67 -3.83 2.39
N ILE A 91 -3.76 -2.85 2.48
CA ILE A 91 -2.80 -2.56 1.41
C ILE A 91 -1.50 -3.27 1.74
N MET A 92 -0.96 -3.98 0.76
CA MET A 92 0.23 -4.80 0.87
C MET A 92 1.27 -4.34 -0.15
N HIS A 93 2.55 -4.48 0.20
CA HIS A 93 3.66 -4.21 -0.71
C HIS A 93 4.02 -5.46 -1.51
N LEU A 94 4.13 -5.29 -2.83
CA LEU A 94 4.68 -6.30 -3.75
C LEU A 94 6.23 -6.34 -3.72
N CYS A 95 6.86 -5.24 -3.34
CA CYS A 95 8.31 -5.02 -3.39
C CYS A 95 9.06 -5.34 -2.09
N ASP A 96 8.37 -5.79 -1.04
CA ASP A 96 8.95 -6.03 0.29
C ASP A 96 9.72 -4.84 0.90
N ASN A 97 9.38 -3.62 0.48
CA ASN A 97 10.01 -2.39 0.92
C ASN A 97 9.00 -1.51 1.70
N PRO A 98 8.96 -1.58 3.05
CA PRO A 98 7.97 -0.90 3.89
C PRO A 98 7.77 0.63 3.68
N PRO A 99 8.82 1.44 3.40
CA PRO A 99 8.65 2.86 3.10
C PRO A 99 8.13 3.18 1.70
N CYS A 100 8.03 2.19 0.80
CA CYS A 100 7.58 2.41 -0.58
C CYS A 100 6.14 2.93 -0.65
N CYS A 101 5.93 3.95 -1.47
CA CYS A 101 4.65 4.60 -1.76
C CYS A 101 4.27 4.52 -3.25
N ASN A 102 5.01 3.76 -4.07
CA ASN A 102 4.70 3.61 -5.49
C ASN A 102 3.39 2.82 -5.65
N PRO A 103 2.33 3.38 -6.26
CA PRO A 103 1.06 2.68 -6.45
C PRO A 103 1.17 1.36 -7.21
N GLN A 104 2.12 1.23 -8.13
CA GLN A 104 2.36 -0.02 -8.88
C GLN A 104 2.94 -1.14 -8.01
N HIS A 105 3.56 -0.78 -6.88
CA HIS A 105 4.09 -1.73 -5.91
C HIS A 105 3.11 -2.02 -4.77
N LEU A 106 1.87 -1.56 -4.86
CA LEU A 106 0.83 -1.75 -3.86
C LEU A 106 -0.31 -2.61 -4.41
N MET A 107 -0.86 -3.46 -3.54
CA MET A 107 -2.06 -4.23 -3.86
C MET A 107 -3.04 -4.23 -2.70
N VAL A 108 -4.32 -4.36 -3.01
CA VAL A 108 -5.38 -4.65 -2.03
C VAL A 108 -5.44 -6.15 -1.80
N GLY A 109 -5.57 -6.57 -0.56
CA GLY A 109 -5.84 -7.95 -0.21
C GLY A 109 -6.39 -8.11 1.20
N THR A 110 -6.76 -9.33 1.52
CA THR A 110 -7.19 -9.75 2.85
C THR A 110 -5.98 -10.01 3.75
N HIS A 111 -6.22 -9.99 5.06
CA HIS A 111 -5.18 -10.36 6.03
C HIS A 111 -4.67 -11.80 5.81
N GLN A 112 -5.54 -12.72 5.41
CA GLN A 112 -5.19 -14.11 5.12
C GLN A 112 -4.26 -14.22 3.89
N GLU A 113 -4.54 -13.47 2.83
CA GLU A 113 -3.68 -13.41 1.65
C GLU A 113 -2.30 -12.83 1.98
N ASN A 114 -2.23 -11.77 2.80
CA ASN A 114 -0.96 -11.22 3.27
C ASN A 114 -0.11 -12.28 4.00
N MET A 115 -0.74 -13.00 4.93
CA MET A 115 -0.08 -14.04 5.72
C MET A 115 0.38 -15.20 4.86
N ARG A 116 -0.44 -15.60 3.88
CA ARG A 116 -0.10 -16.66 2.91
C ARG A 116 1.10 -16.26 2.05
N GLN A 117 1.09 -15.07 1.44
CA GLN A 117 2.21 -14.59 0.61
C GLN A 117 3.51 -14.50 1.42
N ARG A 118 3.45 -14.04 2.68
CA ARG A 118 4.62 -14.04 3.57
C ARG A 118 5.16 -15.45 3.82
N SER A 119 4.28 -16.42 4.05
CA SER A 119 4.67 -17.82 4.25
C SER A 119 5.33 -18.42 2.99
N GLU A 120 4.74 -18.18 1.83
CA GLU A 120 5.27 -18.66 0.54
C GLU A 120 6.65 -18.06 0.22
N ARG A 121 6.86 -16.76 0.49
CA ARG A 121 8.18 -16.11 0.35
C ARG A 121 9.22 -16.68 1.30
N ASN A 122 8.88 -16.85 2.59
CA ASN A 122 9.78 -17.45 3.57
C ASN A 122 10.15 -18.89 3.22
N GLY A 123 9.22 -19.66 2.64
CA GLY A 123 9.50 -21.00 2.13
C GLY A 123 10.56 -20.99 1.02
N LYS A 124 10.42 -20.08 0.04
CA LYS A 124 11.38 -19.93 -1.06
C LYS A 124 12.77 -19.52 -0.57
N LEU A 125 12.85 -18.57 0.36
CA LEU A 125 14.14 -18.13 0.94
C LEU A 125 14.90 -19.30 1.59
N LYS A 126 14.22 -20.14 2.38
CA LYS A 126 14.83 -21.34 2.97
C LYS A 126 15.32 -22.35 1.93
N SER A 127 14.60 -22.51 0.83
CA SER A 127 15.04 -23.36 -0.28
C SER A 127 16.29 -22.80 -0.97
N ILE A 128 16.37 -21.48 -1.15
CA ILE A 128 17.54 -20.81 -1.72
C ILE A 128 18.74 -20.91 -0.76
N GLU A 129 18.56 -20.65 0.53
CA GLU A 129 19.60 -20.80 1.55
C GLU A 129 20.14 -22.24 1.61
N LYS A 130 19.26 -23.23 1.53
CA LYS A 130 19.64 -24.64 1.47
C LYS A 130 20.46 -24.95 0.21
N MET A 131 20.00 -24.51 -0.96
CA MET A 131 20.72 -24.70 -2.22
C MET A 131 22.09 -23.98 -2.23
N ALA A 132 22.14 -22.75 -1.74
CA ALA A 132 23.38 -21.98 -1.61
C ALA A 132 24.36 -22.67 -0.66
N SER A 133 23.88 -23.20 0.47
CA SER A 133 24.70 -23.98 1.40
C SER A 133 25.23 -25.26 0.75
N GLU A 134 24.41 -26.02 0.02
CA GLU A 134 24.83 -27.23 -0.70
C GLU A 134 25.89 -26.94 -1.79
N LEU A 135 25.73 -25.83 -2.53
CA LEU A 135 26.70 -25.37 -3.53
C LEU A 135 28.03 -24.91 -2.91
N LEU A 136 27.98 -24.23 -1.76
CA LEU A 136 29.17 -23.77 -1.03
C LEU A 136 29.98 -24.93 -0.40
N HIS A 137 29.32 -26.02 0.02
CA HIS A 137 30.02 -27.21 0.53
C HIS A 137 30.64 -28.08 -0.58
N GLY A 138 30.19 -27.96 -1.83
CA GLY A 138 30.67 -28.75 -2.97
C GLY A 138 31.78 -28.12 -3.82
N SER A 139 32.17 -26.87 -3.55
CA SER A 139 33.02 -26.10 -4.46
C SER A 139 34.33 -25.68 -3.78
N LYS A 140 35.47 -26.27 -4.18
CA LYS A 140 36.78 -25.62 -4.01
C LYS A 140 36.70 -24.27 -4.74
N LEU A 141 36.72 -23.19 -3.97
CA LEU A 141 36.68 -21.81 -4.45
C LEU A 141 37.74 -21.59 -5.54
N SER A 142 37.31 -21.32 -6.77
CA SER A 142 38.07 -20.48 -7.69
C SER A 142 37.34 -19.15 -7.78
N GLU A 143 38.02 -18.12 -7.31
CA GLU A 143 37.69 -16.70 -7.33
C GLU A 143 36.84 -16.29 -8.54
N LEU A 144 35.56 -15.97 -8.29
CA LEU A 144 34.69 -15.04 -9.03
C LEU A 144 33.23 -15.44 -8.83
N GLY A 145 32.48 -14.65 -8.06
CA GLY A 145 31.02 -14.65 -8.19
C GLY A 145 30.24 -14.66 -6.89
N ILE A 146 30.32 -13.57 -6.12
CA ILE A 146 29.18 -13.15 -5.27
C ILE A 146 29.09 -11.62 -5.34
N LEU A 147 28.42 -11.12 -6.38
CA LEU A 147 27.87 -9.77 -6.43
C LEU A 147 26.47 -9.80 -7.04
N ILE A 148 25.55 -10.58 -6.47
CA ILE A 148 24.12 -10.44 -6.76
C ILE A 148 23.32 -10.72 -5.49
N ILE A 149 23.32 -9.78 -4.55
CA ILE A 149 22.14 -9.48 -3.73
C ILE A 149 22.16 -7.96 -3.57
N TYR A 150 21.03 -7.30 -3.81
CA TYR A 150 20.80 -5.84 -3.84
C TYR A 150 21.14 -5.13 -5.16
N ASN A 151 20.25 -5.28 -6.15
CA ASN A 151 19.67 -4.16 -6.89
C ASN A 151 18.19 -4.46 -7.13
#